data_AF-A0A6I5FA30-F1
#
_entry.id   AF-A0A6I5FA30-F1
#
_cell.length_a   1.000
_cell.length_b   1.000
_cell.length_c   1.000
_cell.angle_alpha   90.00
_cell.angle_beta   90.00
_cell.angle_gamma   90.00
#
_symmetry.space_group_name_H-M   'P 1'
#
loop_
_entity.id
_entity.type
_entity.pdbx_description
1 polymer ?
#
loop_
_entity_poly.entity_id
_entity_poly.type
_entity_poly.pdbx_seq_one_letter_code
_entity_poly.pdbx_strand_id
1 'polypeptide(L)'
;MTTPASRFWSRVNKVGTLAPMLGPCWTWTGYRDRNGYGQFTLHGRTYPAHRYAYMQLVGPIPAGLVIDHLCRNPSCVNPAHLEPVTHAENMRRSEPAMRTHCIHGHEFTAANTYYRTPACDGVRQCRACNANAVARYKARRKRELQAA
;
A
#
# COMPACT_ATOMS: atom_id res chain seq x y z
N MET A 1 -9.91 19.51 28.88
CA MET A 1 -9.28 18.27 28.39
C MET A 1 -9.37 18.25 26.88
N THR A 2 -8.25 18.09 26.17
CA THR A 2 -8.25 18.01 24.71
C THR A 2 -8.87 16.68 24.28
N THR A 3 -9.98 16.72 23.53
CA THR A 3 -10.61 15.50 23.00
C THR A 3 -9.68 14.82 21.99
N PRO A 4 -9.81 13.50 21.78
CA PRO A 4 -9.10 12.81 20.71
C PRO A 4 -9.24 13.48 19.35
N ALA A 5 -10.46 13.91 19.00
CA ALA A 5 -10.74 14.60 17.74
C ALA A 5 -10.00 15.94 17.65
N SER A 6 -10.03 16.76 18.71
CA SER A 6 -9.30 18.04 18.73
C SER A 6 -7.79 17.84 18.54
N ARG A 7 -7.20 16.84 19.22
CA ARG A 7 -5.78 16.49 19.07
C ARG A 7 -5.45 15.96 17.67
N PHE A 8 -6.38 15.24 17.03
CA PHE A 8 -6.20 14.77 15.67
C PHE A 8 -6.20 15.95 14.69
N TRP A 9 -7.24 16.77 14.71
CA TRP A 9 -7.42 17.86 13.74
C TRP A 9 -6.39 18.97 13.87
N SER A 10 -5.77 19.16 15.05
CA SER A 10 -4.63 20.08 15.22
C SER A 10 -3.36 19.63 14.50
N ARG A 11 -3.31 18.37 14.03
CA ARG A 11 -2.19 17.77 13.27
C ARG A 11 -2.50 17.60 11.78
N VAL A 12 -3.53 18.29 11.27
CA VAL A 12 -3.95 18.19 9.87
C VAL A 12 -3.79 19.54 9.19
N ASN A 13 -2.88 19.62 8.22
CA ASN A 13 -2.76 20.77 7.33
C ASN A 13 -3.68 20.57 6.12
N LYS A 14 -4.76 21.36 6.01
CA LYS A 14 -5.76 21.24 4.93
C LYS A 14 -5.36 21.90 3.61
N VAL A 15 -4.23 22.61 3.57
CA VAL A 15 -3.67 23.25 2.36
C VAL A 15 -2.41 22.52 1.89
N GLY A 16 -2.45 21.18 1.91
CA GLY A 16 -1.35 20.33 1.45
C GLY A 16 -1.22 20.26 -0.08
N THR A 17 -0.42 19.31 -0.56
CA THR A 17 -0.18 19.08 -1.99
C THR A 17 -1.47 18.96 -2.79
N LEU A 18 -1.53 19.62 -3.96
CA LEU A 18 -2.67 19.53 -4.85
C LEU A 18 -2.69 18.17 -5.56
N ALA A 19 -3.74 17.39 -5.34
CA ALA A 19 -4.03 16.21 -6.12
C ALA A 19 -4.80 16.63 -7.37
N PRO A 20 -4.33 16.28 -8.59
CA PRO A 20 -5.03 16.62 -9.83
C PRO A 20 -6.49 16.15 -9.77
N MET A 21 -7.43 17.05 -10.11
CA MET A 21 -8.88 16.81 -10.12
C MET A 21 -9.56 16.56 -8.76
N LEU A 22 -8.80 16.38 -7.66
CA LEU A 22 -9.35 16.13 -6.31
C LEU A 22 -9.16 17.32 -5.35
N GLY A 23 -8.32 18.29 -5.71
CA GLY A 23 -8.03 19.46 -4.86
C GLY A 23 -6.94 19.21 -3.81
N PRO A 24 -6.82 20.06 -2.77
CA PRO A 24 -5.73 19.97 -1.81
C PRO A 24 -5.83 18.73 -0.91
N CYS A 25 -4.70 18.06 -0.73
CA CYS A 25 -4.54 17.02 0.28
C CYS A 25 -4.66 17.64 1.68
N TRP A 26 -5.25 16.88 2.60
CA TRP A 26 -5.15 17.19 4.02
C TRP A 26 -3.98 16.42 4.58
N THR A 27 -2.81 17.07 4.67
CA THR A 27 -1.56 16.42 5.05
C THR A 27 -1.49 16.22 6.56
N TRP A 28 -1.26 14.98 6.99
CA TRP A 28 -0.92 14.66 8.36
C TRP A 28 0.48 15.19 8.73
N THR A 29 0.56 15.99 9.80
CA THR A 29 1.81 16.60 10.28
C THR A 29 2.40 15.91 11.51
N GLY A 30 1.78 14.81 11.97
CA GLY A 30 2.30 13.98 13.06
C GLY A 30 3.29 12.90 12.59
N TYR A 31 3.48 11.87 13.43
CA TYR A 31 4.32 10.73 13.10
C TYR A 31 3.83 10.02 11.83
N ARG A 32 4.78 9.62 11.00
CA ARG A 32 4.56 8.82 9.78
C ARG A 32 5.47 7.60 9.84
N ASP A 33 4.98 6.47 9.36
CA ASP A 33 5.80 5.26 9.27
C ASP A 33 6.81 5.34 8.11
N ARG A 34 7.63 4.29 7.95
CA ARG A 34 8.64 4.18 6.89
C ARG A 34 8.07 4.25 5.47
N ASN A 35 6.77 3.97 5.30
CA ASN A 35 6.08 4.01 4.02
C ASN A 35 5.33 5.35 3.82
N GLY A 36 5.46 6.29 4.77
CA GLY A 36 4.85 7.62 4.71
C GLY A 36 3.42 7.71 5.23
N TYR A 37 2.82 6.61 5.72
CA TYR A 37 1.46 6.65 6.27
C TYR A 37 1.43 7.36 7.60
N GLY A 38 0.53 8.33 7.73
CA GLY A 38 0.28 9.01 9.01
C GLY A 38 -0.24 8.04 10.06
N GLN A 39 0.23 8.21 11.29
CA GLN A 39 -0.10 7.37 12.43
C GLN A 39 -0.65 8.21 13.58
N PHE A 40 -1.75 7.77 14.20
CA PHE A 40 -2.43 8.45 15.29
C PHE A 40 -2.67 7.50 16.48
N THR A 41 -2.12 7.84 17.65
CA THR A 41 -2.21 7.00 18.85
C THR A 41 -3.37 7.38 19.74
N LEU A 42 -4.43 6.58 19.76
CA LEU A 42 -5.64 6.75 20.57
C LEU A 42 -5.72 5.69 21.67
N HIS A 43 -5.84 6.11 22.94
CA HIS A 43 -5.94 5.22 24.11
C HIS A 43 -4.86 4.12 24.14
N GLY A 44 -3.60 4.49 23.89
CA GLY A 44 -2.46 3.56 23.87
C GLY A 44 -2.34 2.68 22.62
N ARG A 45 -3.27 2.80 21.66
CA ARG A 45 -3.24 2.06 20.38
C ARG A 45 -3.00 2.99 19.21
N THR A 46 -2.13 2.60 18.29
CA THR A 46 -1.83 3.37 17.08
C THR A 46 -2.70 2.92 15.92
N TYR A 47 -3.32 3.89 15.25
CA TYR A 47 -4.18 3.68 14.10
C TYR A 47 -3.66 4.47 12.90
N PRO A 48 -3.85 3.99 11.65
CA PRO A 48 -3.60 4.80 10.47
C PRO A 48 -4.46 6.06 10.50
N ALA A 49 -3.81 7.23 10.39
CA ALA A 49 -4.44 8.53 10.53
C ALA A 49 -5.57 8.75 9.51
N HIS A 50 -5.38 8.28 8.27
CA HIS A 50 -6.38 8.39 7.21
C HIS A 50 -7.66 7.58 7.52
N ARG A 51 -7.53 6.39 8.13
CA ARG A 51 -8.69 5.59 8.58
C ARG A 51 -9.43 6.28 9.71
N TYR A 52 -8.70 6.88 10.65
CA TYR A 52 -9.32 7.66 11.73
C TYR A 52 -10.12 8.85 11.17
N ALA A 53 -9.53 9.64 10.27
CA ALA A 53 -10.23 10.75 9.62
C ALA A 53 -11.48 10.29 8.85
N TYR A 54 -11.38 9.20 8.10
CA TYR A 54 -12.51 8.62 7.38
C TYR A 54 -13.64 8.22 8.33
N MET A 55 -13.32 7.51 9.42
CA MET A 55 -14.33 7.09 10.41
C MET A 55 -14.99 8.25 11.15
N GLN A 56 -14.28 9.37 11.35
CA GLN A 56 -14.84 10.55 12.02
C GLN A 56 -15.77 11.37 11.13
N LEU A 57 -15.51 11.42 9.81
CA LEU A 57 -16.23 12.31 8.89
C LEU A 57 -17.20 11.61 7.95
N VAL A 58 -16.98 10.32 7.67
CA VAL A 58 -17.80 9.53 6.74
C VAL A 58 -18.53 8.43 7.50
N GLY A 59 -17.80 7.63 8.29
CA GLY A 59 -18.36 6.56 9.09
C GLY A 59 -17.56 5.26 9.05
N PRO A 60 -18.12 4.15 9.55
CA PRO A 60 -17.40 2.89 9.67
C PRO A 60 -16.96 2.38 8.29
N ILE A 61 -15.72 1.88 8.23
CA ILE A 61 -15.20 1.20 7.03
C ILE A 61 -15.85 -0.19 6.99
N PRO A 62 -16.56 -0.57 5.92
CA PRO A 62 -17.21 -1.87 5.83
C PRO A 62 -16.23 -3.04 6.02
N ALA A 63 -16.71 -4.13 6.60
CA ALA A 63 -15.91 -5.33 6.81
C ALA A 63 -15.36 -5.86 5.47
N GLY A 64 -14.10 -6.28 5.45
CA GLY A 64 -13.41 -6.76 4.25
C GLY A 64 -12.89 -5.67 3.31
N LEU A 65 -13.14 -4.38 3.60
CA LEU A 65 -12.62 -3.27 2.81
C LEU A 65 -11.39 -2.59 3.44
N VAL A 66 -10.52 -2.11 2.57
CA VAL A 66 -9.34 -1.29 2.88
C VAL A 66 -9.52 0.10 2.29
N ILE A 67 -8.79 1.10 2.81
CA ILE A 67 -8.84 2.47 2.27
C ILE A 67 -7.73 2.63 1.21
N ASP A 68 -8.12 2.96 -0.02
CA ASP A 68 -7.23 3.37 -1.11
C ASP A 68 -7.13 4.90 -1.17
N HIS A 69 -5.91 5.40 -1.42
CA HIS A 69 -5.63 6.81 -1.61
C HIS A 69 -5.72 7.15 -3.11
N LEU A 70 -6.82 7.78 -3.51
CA LEU A 70 -7.01 8.26 -4.89
C LEU A 70 -5.93 9.28 -5.29
N CYS A 71 -5.47 10.07 -4.32
CA CYS A 71 -4.41 11.07 -4.48
C CYS A 71 -2.97 10.50 -4.51
N ARG A 72 -2.79 9.19 -4.28
CA ARG A 72 -1.47 8.51 -4.17
C ARG A 72 -0.51 9.15 -3.16
N ASN A 73 -1.04 9.87 -2.17
CA ASN A 73 -0.28 10.47 -1.07
C ASN A 73 -0.60 9.76 0.26
N PRO A 74 0.29 8.89 0.77
CA PRO A 74 0.06 8.12 2.00
C PRO A 74 -0.20 8.96 3.26
N SER A 75 0.26 10.21 3.25
CA SER A 75 0.08 11.15 4.38
C SER A 75 -1.23 11.94 4.32
N CYS A 76 -1.99 11.82 3.22
CA CYS A 76 -3.28 12.50 3.09
C CYS A 76 -4.34 11.82 3.96
N VAL A 77 -5.14 12.63 4.65
CA VAL A 77 -6.27 12.21 5.50
C VAL A 77 -7.59 12.83 5.06
N ASN A 78 -7.65 13.47 3.88
CA ASN A 78 -8.87 14.06 3.34
C ASN A 78 -9.83 12.94 2.93
N PRO A 79 -11.01 12.77 3.55
CA PRO A 79 -11.93 11.69 3.21
C PRO A 79 -12.39 11.71 1.75
N ALA A 80 -12.45 12.88 1.11
CA ALA A 80 -12.78 12.98 -0.31
C ALA A 80 -11.71 12.37 -1.23
N HIS A 81 -10.51 12.09 -0.71
CA HIS A 81 -9.41 11.45 -1.44
C HIS A 81 -9.25 9.97 -1.08
N LEU A 82 -10.17 9.42 -0.28
CA LEU A 82 -10.13 8.07 0.26
C LEU A 82 -11.32 7.26 -0.25
N GLU A 83 -11.06 6.05 -0.72
CA GLU A 83 -12.10 5.14 -1.19
C GLU A 83 -11.99 3.78 -0.47
N PRO A 84 -13.05 3.28 0.18
CA PRO A 84 -13.11 1.90 0.62
C PRO A 84 -13.17 0.97 -0.58
N VAL A 85 -12.17 0.11 -0.73
CA VAL A 85 -12.08 -0.87 -1.82
C VAL A 85 -11.76 -2.25 -1.27
N THR A 86 -11.95 -3.29 -2.08
CA THR A 86 -11.48 -4.63 -1.72
C THR A 86 -9.95 -4.68 -1.73
N HIS A 87 -9.36 -5.62 -0.99
CA HIS A 87 -7.92 -5.83 -1.03
C HIS A 87 -7.40 -6.09 -2.46
N ALA A 88 -8.13 -6.91 -3.22
CA ALA A 88 -7.80 -7.21 -4.61
C ALA A 88 -7.77 -5.96 -5.50
N GLU A 89 -8.74 -5.07 -5.34
CA GLU A 89 -8.79 -3.82 -6.11
C GLU A 89 -7.65 -2.86 -5.74
N ASN A 90 -7.36 -2.72 -4.44
CA ASN A 90 -6.22 -1.94 -3.97
C ASN A 90 -4.89 -2.45 -4.57
N MET A 91 -4.70 -3.77 -4.58
CA MET A 91 -3.51 -4.39 -5.18
C MET A 91 -3.45 -4.19 -6.69
N ARG A 92 -4.58 -4.30 -7.40
CA ARG A 92 -4.68 -4.03 -8.84
C ARG A 92 -4.30 -2.60 -9.20
N ARG A 93 -4.68 -1.64 -8.34
CA ARG A 93 -4.38 -0.20 -8.51
C ARG A 93 -2.98 0.21 -8.05
N SER A 94 -2.22 -0.71 -7.46
CA SER A 94 -0.88 -0.40 -6.96
C SER A 94 0.10 -0.11 -8.10
N GLU A 95 1.06 0.79 -7.86
CA GLU A 95 2.12 1.10 -8.83
C GLU A 95 2.89 -0.16 -9.30
N PRO A 96 3.25 -1.12 -8.43
CA PRO A 96 3.85 -2.38 -8.87
C PRO A 96 3.01 -3.19 -9.86
N ALA A 97 1.68 -3.06 -9.85
CA ALA A 97 0.79 -3.69 -10.83
C ALA A 97 0.76 -2.94 -12.17
N MET A 98 1.12 -1.65 -12.18
CA MET A 98 1.17 -0.81 -13.38
C MET A 98 2.52 -0.87 -14.13
N ARG A 99 3.61 -1.29 -13.47
CA ARG A 99 4.94 -1.40 -14.10
C ARG A 99 4.92 -2.25 -15.39
N THR A 100 5.75 -1.92 -16.37
CA THR A 100 5.94 -2.77 -17.56
C THR A 100 7.05 -3.79 -17.38
N HIS A 101 7.93 -3.58 -16.40
CA HIS A 101 9.10 -4.42 -16.12
C HIS A 101 9.18 -4.78 -14.64
N CYS A 102 9.78 -5.94 -14.35
CA CYS A 102 10.09 -6.34 -12.99
C CYS A 102 11.29 -5.56 -12.43
N ILE A 103 11.58 -5.71 -11.13
CA ILE A 103 12.73 -5.05 -10.48
C ILE A 103 14.10 -5.43 -11.08
N HIS A 104 14.17 -6.54 -11.81
CA HIS A 104 15.37 -7.00 -12.53
C HIS A 104 15.38 -6.60 -14.02
N GLY A 105 14.43 -5.77 -14.46
CA GLY A 105 14.37 -5.29 -15.84
C GLY A 105 13.77 -6.26 -16.86
N HIS A 106 13.19 -7.39 -16.44
CA HIS A 106 12.49 -8.27 -17.37
C HIS A 106 11.08 -7.74 -17.65
N GLU A 107 10.70 -7.68 -18.92
CA GLU A 107 9.37 -7.22 -19.36
C GLU A 107 8.25 -8.17 -18.90
N PHE A 108 7.13 -7.61 -18.47
CA PHE A 108 5.91 -8.35 -18.14
C PHE A 108 5.06 -8.59 -19.39
N THR A 109 5.41 -9.60 -20.17
CA THR A 109 4.61 -10.13 -21.30
C THR A 109 3.76 -11.31 -20.85
N ALA A 110 2.75 -11.72 -21.64
CA ALA A 110 1.97 -12.94 -21.35
C ALA A 110 2.87 -14.19 -21.21
N ALA A 111 3.95 -14.26 -22.00
CA ALA A 111 4.93 -15.34 -21.94
C ALA A 111 5.81 -15.29 -20.68
N ASN A 112 6.19 -14.09 -20.20
CA ASN A 112 7.08 -13.93 -19.03
C ASN A 112 6.34 -13.67 -17.70
N THR A 113 5.00 -13.70 -17.72
CA THR A 113 4.15 -13.41 -16.56
C THR A 113 3.35 -14.63 -16.14
N TYR A 114 3.20 -14.83 -14.83
CA TYR A 114 2.29 -15.81 -14.25
C TYR A 114 1.78 -15.36 -12.89
N TYR A 115 0.70 -15.97 -12.44
CA TYR A 115 0.12 -15.75 -11.12
C TYR A 115 0.23 -17.06 -10.34
N ARG A 116 0.84 -17.02 -9.14
CA ARG A 116 1.23 -18.24 -8.42
C ARG A 116 0.01 -19.04 -7.93
N THR A 117 -1.04 -18.37 -7.52
CA THR A 117 -2.34 -18.98 -7.18
C THR A 117 -3.46 -18.02 -7.61
N PRO A 118 -4.66 -18.54 -7.92
CA PRO A 118 -5.84 -17.70 -8.16
C PRO A 118 -6.22 -16.86 -6.92
N ALA A 119 -5.82 -17.32 -5.73
CA ALA A 119 -6.14 -16.70 -4.43
C ALA A 119 -5.09 -15.67 -3.95
N CYS A 120 -3.89 -15.60 -4.54
CA CYS A 120 -2.81 -14.72 -4.04
C CYS A 120 -2.89 -13.32 -4.65
N ASP A 121 -3.83 -12.52 -4.15
CA ASP A 121 -3.86 -11.05 -4.16
C ASP A 121 -3.58 -10.34 -5.50
N GLY A 122 -3.67 -11.04 -6.63
CA GLY A 122 -3.40 -10.49 -7.96
C GLY A 122 -1.94 -10.12 -8.26
N VAL A 123 -0.96 -10.57 -7.46
CA VAL A 123 0.44 -10.18 -7.69
C VAL A 123 1.08 -11.02 -8.79
N ARG A 124 1.36 -10.38 -9.92
CA ARG A 124 2.07 -10.98 -11.05
C ARG A 124 3.51 -11.34 -10.68
N GLN A 125 3.98 -12.47 -11.20
CA GLN A 125 5.33 -12.98 -11.02
C GLN A 125 6.05 -13.05 -12.37
N CYS A 126 7.37 -12.80 -12.35
CA CYS A 126 8.22 -12.87 -13.53
C CYS A 126 8.82 -14.27 -13.68
N ARG A 127 8.55 -14.94 -14.81
CA ARG A 127 9.06 -16.29 -15.08
C ARG A 127 10.59 -16.33 -15.19
N ALA A 128 11.20 -15.35 -15.84
CA ALA A 128 12.66 -15.24 -15.91
C ALA A 128 13.30 -15.11 -14.51
N CYS A 129 12.72 -14.30 -13.62
CA CYS A 129 13.19 -14.21 -12.23
C CYS A 129 13.05 -15.54 -11.49
N ASN A 130 11.93 -16.24 -11.68
CA ASN A 130 11.72 -17.55 -11.07
C ASN A 130 12.73 -18.59 -11.59
N ALA A 131 12.99 -18.62 -12.91
CA ALA A 131 14.00 -19.49 -13.51
C ALA A 131 15.40 -19.25 -12.92
N ASN A 132 15.79 -17.98 -12.80
CA ASN A 132 17.06 -17.59 -12.17
C ASN A 132 17.15 -18.06 -10.71
N ALA A 133 16.07 -17.90 -9.94
CA ALA A 133 16.02 -18.35 -8.55
C ALA A 133 16.13 -19.89 -8.43
N VAL A 134 15.42 -20.63 -9.29
CA VAL A 134 15.48 -22.10 -9.35
C VAL A 134 16.88 -22.58 -9.72
N ALA A 135 17.54 -21.94 -10.69
CA ALA A 135 18.91 -22.27 -11.07
C ALA A 135 19.89 -22.09 -9.91
N ARG A 136 19.79 -20.96 -9.18
CA ARG A 136 20.60 -20.71 -7.97
C ARG A 136 20.36 -21.76 -6.89
N TYR A 137 19.10 -22.13 -6.64
CA TYR A 137 18.75 -23.17 -5.68
C TYR A 137 19.36 -24.53 -6.05
N LYS A 138 19.22 -24.97 -7.31
CA LYS A 138 19.79 -26.22 -7.80
C LYS A 138 21.32 -26.23 -7.69
N ALA A 139 21.98 -25.14 -8.04
CA ALA A 139 23.43 -25.01 -7.92
C ALA A 139 23.90 -25.13 -6.47
N ARG A 140 23.19 -24.48 -5.53
CA ARG A 140 23.47 -24.59 -4.08
C ARG A 140 23.31 -26.03 -3.59
N ARG A 141 22.17 -26.67 -3.89
CA ARG A 141 21.88 -28.06 -3.48
C ARG A 141 22.90 -29.05 -4.03
N LYS A 142 23.34 -28.88 -5.28
CA LYS A 142 24.39 -29.72 -5.87
C LYS A 142 25.71 -29.60 -5.08
N ARG A 143 26.12 -28.38 -4.72
CA ARG A 143 27.32 -28.14 -3.91
C ARG A 143 27.22 -28.78 -2.51
N GLU A 144 26.07 -28.64 -1.85
CA GLU A 144 25.81 -29.25 -0.53
C GLU A 144 25.91 -30.78 -0.60
N LEU A 145 25.32 -31.42 -1.62
CA LEU A 145 25.38 -32.87 -1.81
C LEU A 145 26.76 -33.38 -2.21
N GLN A 146 27.57 -32.57 -2.89
CA GLN A 146 28.95 -32.93 -3.26
C GLN A 146 29.96 -32.73 -2.11
N ALA A 147 29.56 -32.01 -1.06
CA ALA A 147 30.37 -31.76 0.13
C ALA A 147 30.02 -32.68 1.32
N ALA A 148 29.03 -33.57 1.14
CA ALA A 148 28.61 -34.61 2.07
C ALA A 148 29.13 -35.97 1.61
#